data_AF-A0A9E5U361-F1
#
_entry.id   AF-A0A9E5U361-F1
#
_cell.length_a   1.000
_cell.length_b   1.000
_cell.length_c   1.000
_cell.angle_alpha   90.00
_cell.angle_beta   90.00
_cell.angle_gamma   90.00
#
_symmetry.space_group_name_H-M   'P 1'
#
loop_
_entity.id
_entity.type
_entity.pdbx_description
1 polymer ?
#
loop_
_entity_poly.entity_id
_entity_poly.type
_entity_poly.pdbx_seq_one_letter_code
_entity_poly.pdbx_strand_id
1 'polypeptide(L)'
;MDPVCHTLVGASLAESGLKRRTAFGTATLLIAANLPDVDVVAYAVGPVEALWFRRGVTHGILAWVVLPVLLTAVMMLLDRAVRRRRKGPATKPVVWRQILLLAFLGVASHPLLDLLNTYGIRLL
;
A
#
# COMPACT_ATOMS: atom_id res chain seq x y z
N MET A 1 2.05 -9.12 9.73
CA MET A 1 1.46 -10.48 9.61
C MET A 1 2.35 -11.28 8.66
N ASP A 2 1.86 -12.31 7.95
CA ASP A 2 2.62 -13.00 6.90
C ASP A 2 2.59 -12.18 5.60
N PRO A 3 3.71 -11.55 5.17
CA PRO A 3 3.75 -10.70 3.98
C PRO A 3 3.37 -11.45 2.69
N VAL A 4 3.54 -12.77 2.66
CA VAL A 4 3.18 -13.60 1.50
C VAL A 4 1.67 -13.57 1.30
N CYS A 5 0.88 -13.69 2.37
CA CYS A 5 -0.59 -13.66 2.30
C CYS A 5 -1.09 -12.33 1.73
N HIS A 6 -0.60 -11.20 2.24
CA HIS A 6 -1.00 -9.88 1.77
C HIS A 6 -0.56 -9.61 0.34
N THR A 7 0.61 -10.08 -0.05
CA THR A 7 1.08 -10.02 -1.44
C THR A 7 0.15 -10.80 -2.38
N LEU A 8 -0.29 -12.00 -1.99
CA LEU A 8 -1.24 -12.81 -2.77
C LEU A 8 -2.61 -12.13 -2.90
N VAL A 9 -3.08 -11.46 -1.85
CA VAL A 9 -4.32 -10.67 -1.90
C VAL A 9 -4.15 -9.46 -2.81
N GLY A 10 -3.05 -8.72 -2.69
CA GLY A 10 -2.72 -7.62 -3.60
C GLY A 10 -2.64 -8.06 -5.06
N ALA A 11 -2.05 -9.23 -5.33
CA ALA A 11 -2.00 -9.83 -6.66
C ALA A 11 -3.39 -10.23 -7.17
N SER A 12 -4.22 -10.83 -6.31
CA SER A 12 -5.60 -11.22 -6.65
C SER A 12 -6.47 -10.00 -6.96
N LEU A 13 -6.34 -8.93 -6.17
CA LEU A 13 -6.97 -7.64 -6.45
C LEU A 13 -6.51 -7.08 -7.79
N ALA A 14 -5.22 -7.21 -8.14
CA ALA A 14 -4.71 -6.78 -9.43
C ALA A 14 -5.35 -7.56 -10.59
N GLU A 15 -5.49 -8.88 -10.47
CA GLU A 15 -6.09 -9.75 -11.49
C GLU A 15 -7.60 -9.57 -11.65
N SER A 16 -8.32 -9.07 -10.65
CA SER A 16 -9.75 -8.73 -10.76
C SER A 16 -10.10 -7.59 -11.74
N GLY A 17 -9.09 -7.04 -12.42
CA GLY A 17 -9.22 -5.99 -13.43
C GLY A 17 -8.82 -4.59 -12.94
N LEU A 18 -8.57 -4.43 -11.64
CA LEU A 18 -8.11 -3.16 -11.06
C LEU A 18 -6.74 -2.73 -11.62
N LYS A 19 -5.87 -3.68 -12.00
CA LYS A 19 -4.58 -3.36 -12.64
C LYS A 19 -4.71 -2.56 -13.94
N ARG A 20 -5.85 -2.67 -14.63
CA ARG A 20 -6.08 -1.98 -15.92
C ARG A 20 -6.45 -0.51 -15.75
N ARG A 21 -6.75 -0.05 -14.53
CA ARG A 21 -7.14 1.33 -14.25
C ARG A 21 -6.00 2.31 -14.52
N THR A 22 -4.75 1.92 -14.24
CA THR A 22 -3.55 2.77 -14.39
C THR A 22 -2.33 1.93 -14.77
N ALA A 23 -1.34 2.54 -15.46
CA ALA A 23 -0.10 1.89 -15.85
C ALA A 23 0.68 1.26 -14.67
N PHE A 24 0.55 1.82 -13.47
CA PHE A 24 1.17 1.31 -12.24
C PHE A 24 0.21 0.49 -11.37
N GLY A 25 -0.89 -0.01 -11.92
CA GLY A 25 -1.98 -0.60 -11.13
C GLY A 25 -1.55 -1.81 -10.31
N THR A 26 -0.88 -2.78 -10.94
CA THR A 26 -0.37 -3.98 -10.26
C THR A 26 0.64 -3.62 -9.18
N ALA A 27 1.63 -2.77 -9.50
CA ALA A 27 2.65 -2.36 -8.54
C ALA A 27 2.04 -1.61 -7.34
N THR A 28 1.07 -0.74 -7.59
CA THR A 28 0.36 0.00 -6.53
C THR A 28 -0.35 -0.96 -5.59
N LEU A 29 -1.07 -1.96 -6.11
CA LEU A 29 -1.81 -2.90 -5.28
C LEU A 29 -0.89 -3.82 -4.45
N LEU A 30 0.19 -4.33 -5.05
CA LEU A 30 1.16 -5.17 -4.35
C LEU A 30 1.87 -4.41 -3.23
N ILE A 31 2.32 -3.18 -3.50
CA ILE A 31 3.00 -2.35 -2.50
C ILE A 31 2.00 -1.93 -1.41
N ALA A 32 0.82 -1.47 -1.79
CA ALA A 32 -0.23 -1.04 -0.86
C ALA A 32 -0.64 -2.16 0.09
N ALA A 33 -0.79 -3.39 -0.40
CA ALA A 33 -1.18 -4.54 0.41
C ALA A 33 -0.14 -4.88 1.49
N ASN A 34 1.14 -4.55 1.30
CA ASN A 34 2.21 -4.81 2.27
C ASN A 34 2.65 -3.56 3.03
N LEU A 35 2.15 -2.38 2.66
CA LEU A 35 2.62 -1.11 3.19
C LEU A 35 2.46 -0.97 4.71
N PRO A 36 1.39 -1.50 5.35
CA PRO A 36 1.27 -1.50 6.80
C PRO A 36 2.36 -2.32 7.51
N ASP A 37 2.81 -3.41 6.91
CA ASP A 37 3.83 -4.33 7.44
C ASP A 37 5.28 -3.79 7.30
N VAL A 38 5.49 -2.68 6.58
CA VAL A 38 6.81 -2.01 6.48
C VAL A 38 7.28 -1.45 7.83
N ASP A 39 6.39 -1.41 8.83
CA ASP A 39 6.70 -1.14 10.23
C ASP A 39 7.66 -2.15 10.89
N VAL A 40 8.02 -3.25 10.22
CA VAL A 40 9.18 -4.08 10.56
C VAL A 40 10.46 -3.26 10.74
N VAL A 41 10.63 -2.15 10.02
CA VAL A 41 11.78 -1.26 10.20
C VAL A 41 11.80 -0.64 11.61
N ALA A 42 10.65 -0.47 12.27
CA ALA A 42 10.59 0.02 13.65
C ALA A 42 11.17 -0.99 14.67
N TYR A 43 11.26 -2.28 14.34
CA TYR A 43 11.99 -3.25 15.19
C TYR A 43 13.49 -2.98 15.27
N ALA A 44 14.06 -2.22 14.33
CA ALA A 44 15.45 -1.79 14.41
C ALA A 44 15.70 -0.75 15.53
N VAL A 45 14.65 -0.07 16.00
CA VAL A 45 14.73 0.95 17.06
C VAL A 45 14.52 0.32 18.45
N GLY A 46 13.65 -0.68 18.56
CA GLY A 46 13.47 -1.47 19.78
C GLY A 46 12.12 -2.20 19.82
N PRO A 47 12.04 -3.36 20.51
CA PRO A 47 10.84 -4.22 20.47
C PRO A 47 9.58 -3.59 21.08
N VAL A 48 9.71 -2.74 22.09
CA VAL A 48 8.58 -2.03 22.72
C VAL A 48 8.06 -0.90 21.83
N GLU A 49 8.96 -0.13 21.22
CA GLU A 49 8.59 0.94 20.29
C GLU A 49 7.98 0.38 19.00
N ALA A 50 8.50 -0.75 18.50
CA ALA A 50 7.93 -1.46 17.37
C ALA A 50 6.49 -1.93 17.62
N LEU A 51 6.18 -2.34 18.86
CA LEU A 51 4.83 -2.74 19.29
C LEU A 51 3.87 -1.55 19.38
N TRP A 52 4.35 -0.40 19.87
CA TRP A 52 3.58 0.85 19.88
C TRP A 52 3.31 1.39 18.47
N PHE A 53 4.32 1.35 17.59
CA PHE A 53 4.17 1.75 16.19
C PHE A 53 3.19 0.86 15.43
N ARG A 54 3.29 -0.47 15.62
CA ARG A 54 2.35 -1.46 15.07
C ARG A 54 0.92 -1.19 15.50
N ARG A 55 0.70 -1.05 16.80
CA ARG A 55 -0.67 -1.00 17.36
C ARG A 55 -1.35 0.36 17.20
N GLY A 56 -0.59 1.44 16.99
CA GLY A 56 -1.15 2.78 16.86
C GLY A 56 -0.98 3.39 15.47
N VAL A 57 0.27 3.52 15.02
CA VAL A 57 0.60 4.42 13.89
C VAL A 57 0.40 3.75 12.54
N THR A 58 0.78 2.48 12.39
CA THR A 58 0.75 1.76 11.09
C THR A 58 -0.54 0.98 10.86
N HIS A 59 -1.28 0.67 11.92
CA HIS A 59 -2.58 -0.04 11.84
C HIS A 59 -3.77 0.80 12.31
N GLY A 60 -3.54 2.00 12.86
CA GLY A 60 -4.61 2.91 13.27
C GLY A 60 -5.24 3.68 12.11
N ILE A 61 -6.31 4.42 12.41
CA ILE A 61 -7.09 5.23 11.45
C ILE A 61 -6.19 6.23 10.68
N LEU A 62 -5.14 6.74 11.32
CA LEU A 62 -4.16 7.62 10.67
C LEU A 62 -3.42 6.92 9.53
N ALA A 63 -2.99 5.68 9.71
CA ALA A 63 -2.31 4.91 8.65
C ALA A 63 -3.23 4.67 7.45
N TRP A 64 -4.51 4.41 7.68
CA TRP A 64 -5.50 4.20 6.62
C TRP A 64 -5.66 5.39 5.69
N VAL A 65 -5.36 6.61 6.18
CA VAL A 65 -5.44 7.84 5.40
C VAL A 65 -4.06 8.24 4.87
N VAL A 66 -3.04 8.19 5.72
CA VAL A 66 -1.70 8.70 5.39
C VAL A 66 -0.97 7.77 4.41
N LEU A 67 -1.02 6.45 4.61
CA LEU A 67 -0.27 5.50 3.78
C LEU A 67 -0.73 5.49 2.31
N PRO A 68 -2.04 5.48 1.99
CA PRO A 68 -2.49 5.58 0.60
C PRO A 68 -2.09 6.89 -0.08
N VAL A 69 -2.15 8.01 0.65
CA VAL A 69 -1.77 9.33 0.14
C VAL A 69 -0.27 9.39 -0.13
N LEU A 70 0.56 8.91 0.80
CA LEU A 70 2.01 8.85 0.63
C LEU A 70 2.40 7.96 -0.55
N LEU A 71 1.82 6.76 -0.65
CA LEU A 71 2.07 5.86 -1.78
C LEU A 71 1.65 6.51 -3.11
N THR A 72 0.53 7.22 -3.12
CA THR A 72 0.08 7.96 -4.31
C THR A 72 1.10 9.02 -4.73
N ALA A 73 1.62 9.80 -3.77
CA ALA A 73 2.65 10.80 -4.05
C ALA A 73 3.92 10.16 -4.63
N VAL A 74 4.39 9.06 -4.04
CA VAL A 74 5.57 8.31 -4.52
C VAL A 74 5.34 7.81 -5.95
N MET A 75 4.19 7.20 -6.23
CA MET A 75 3.88 6.69 -7.58
C MET A 75 3.76 7.81 -8.61
N MET A 76 3.24 8.98 -8.23
CA MET A 76 3.21 10.16 -9.11
C MET A 76 4.61 10.70 -9.40
N LEU A 77 5.51 10.70 -8.42
CA LEU A 77 6.91 11.07 -8.61
C LEU A 77 7.62 10.07 -9.53
N LEU A 78 7.36 8.77 -9.36
CA LEU A 78 7.88 7.71 -10.23
C LEU A 78 7.38 7.86 -11.67
N ASP A 79 6.08 8.09 -11.87
CA ASP A 79 5.51 8.35 -13.21
C ASP A 79 6.20 9.57 -13.86
N ARG A 80 6.37 10.66 -13.11
CA ARG A 80 7.07 11.86 -13.60
C ARG A 80 8.54 11.59 -13.93
N ALA A 81 9.24 10.81 -13.11
CA ALA A 81 10.64 10.45 -13.33
C ALA A 81 10.81 9.52 -14.55
N VAL A 82 9.94 8.51 -14.70
CA VAL A 82 9.93 7.59 -15.83
C VAL A 82 9.63 8.32 -17.13
N ARG A 83 8.65 9.24 -17.13
CA ARG A 83 8.34 10.10 -18.29
C ARG A 83 9.50 11.00 -18.67
N ARG A 84 10.18 11.62 -17.70
CA ARG A 84 11.35 12.46 -17.96
C ARG A 84 12.49 11.68 -18.61
N ARG A 85 12.64 10.40 -18.26
CA ARG A 85 13.69 9.52 -18.82
C ARG A 85 13.31 8.88 -20.15
N ARG A 86 12.03 8.63 -20.42
CA ARG A 86 11.56 8.05 -21.69
C ARG A 86 11.27 9.15 -22.73
N LYS A 87 12.14 9.27 -23.74
CA LYS A 87 11.89 10.05 -24.98
C LYS A 87 10.97 9.30 -25.99
N GLY A 88 9.98 8.55 -25.50
CA GLY A 88 9.11 7.70 -26.32
C GLY A 88 7.66 8.20 -26.38
N PRO A 89 6.78 7.59 -27.22
CA PRO A 89 5.40 8.02 -27.40
C PRO A 89 4.71 8.13 -26.03
N ALA A 90 4.06 9.27 -25.81
CA ALA A 90 3.49 9.66 -24.52
C ALA A 90 2.54 8.57 -24.00
N THR A 91 3.00 7.76 -23.06
CA THR A 91 2.11 6.94 -22.23
C THR A 91 1.09 7.89 -21.59
N LYS A 92 -0.20 7.55 -21.58
CA LYS A 92 -1.22 8.45 -21.00
C LYS A 92 -0.83 8.83 -19.56
N PRO A 93 -0.96 10.11 -19.15
CA PRO A 93 -0.67 10.55 -17.80
C PRO A 93 -1.44 9.71 -16.80
N VAL A 94 -0.73 9.24 -15.76
CA VAL A 94 -1.38 8.49 -14.70
C VAL A 94 -2.29 9.43 -13.93
N VAL A 95 -3.52 9.01 -13.69
CA VAL A 95 -4.49 9.81 -12.93
C VAL A 95 -4.29 9.50 -11.45
N TRP A 96 -3.89 10.51 -10.68
CA TRP A 96 -3.63 10.38 -9.24
C TRP A 96 -4.82 9.76 -8.48
N ARG A 97 -6.07 10.09 -8.87
CA ARG A 97 -7.29 9.54 -8.25
C ARG A 97 -7.38 8.02 -8.37
N GLN A 98 -6.90 7.46 -9.48
CA GLN A 98 -6.90 6.02 -9.69
C GLN A 98 -5.82 5.33 -8.85
N ILE A 99 -4.62 5.92 -8.76
CA ILE A 99 -3.59 5.41 -7.85
C ILE A 99 -4.10 5.46 -6.41
N LEU A 100 -4.69 6.57 -5.99
CA LEU A 100 -5.22 6.72 -4.64
C LEU A 100 -6.29 5.68 -4.32
N LEU A 101 -7.21 5.41 -5.25
CA LEU A 101 -8.21 4.35 -5.08
C LEU A 101 -7.55 2.98 -4.91
N LEU A 102 -6.58 2.63 -5.76
CA LEU A 102 -5.88 1.35 -5.67
C LEU A 102 -5.04 1.23 -4.40
N ALA A 103 -4.37 2.31 -4.01
CA ALA A 103 -3.58 2.39 -2.79
C ALA A 103 -4.47 2.23 -1.56
N PHE A 104 -5.65 2.86 -1.55
CA PHE A 104 -6.61 2.74 -0.47
C PHE A 104 -7.14 1.31 -0.37
N LEU A 105 -7.52 0.68 -1.49
CA LEU A 105 -8.00 -0.70 -1.50
C LEU A 105 -6.93 -1.70 -1.03
N GLY A 106 -5.68 -1.53 -1.46
CA GLY A 106 -4.57 -2.38 -1.01
C GLY A 106 -4.29 -2.19 0.48
N VAL A 107 -4.14 -0.95 0.95
CA VAL A 107 -3.88 -0.66 2.36
C VAL A 107 -5.03 -1.12 3.25
N ALA A 108 -6.28 -0.93 2.85
CA ALA A 108 -7.44 -1.37 3.64
C ALA A 108 -7.59 -2.89 3.67
N SER A 109 -7.15 -3.61 2.63
CA SER A 109 -7.23 -5.07 2.61
C SER A 109 -6.43 -5.72 3.74
N HIS A 110 -5.30 -5.11 4.12
CA HIS A 110 -4.40 -5.64 5.14
C HIS A 110 -5.05 -5.69 6.55
N PRO A 111 -5.45 -4.56 7.17
CA PRO A 111 -6.15 -4.57 8.44
C PRO A 111 -7.55 -5.21 8.35
N LEU A 112 -8.16 -5.35 7.18
CA LEU A 112 -9.38 -6.16 7.08
C LEU A 112 -9.10 -7.66 7.23
N LEU A 113 -7.99 -8.15 6.69
CA LEU A 113 -7.58 -9.55 6.84
C LEU A 113 -7.07 -9.84 8.25
N ASP A 114 -6.32 -8.90 8.82
CA ASP A 114 -5.80 -9.00 10.16
C ASP A 114 -6.92 -9.06 11.22
N LEU A 115 -8.09 -8.43 10.97
CA LEU A 115 -9.29 -8.53 11.81
C LEU A 115 -9.90 -9.94 11.80
N LEU A 116 -9.71 -10.70 10.72
CA LEU A 116 -10.20 -12.07 10.58
C LEU A 116 -9.26 -13.11 11.20
N ASN A 117 -8.06 -12.70 11.62
CA ASN A 117 -7.06 -13.59 12.21
C ASN A 117 -7.26 -13.73 13.73
N THR A 118 -6.79 -14.82 14.32
CA THR A 118 -6.94 -15.15 15.76
C THR A 118 -6.37 -14.08 16.69
N TYR A 119 -5.45 -13.25 16.19
CA TYR A 119 -4.79 -12.19 16.94
C TYR A 119 -5.60 -10.88 17.00
N GLY A 120 -6.61 -10.71 16.13
CA GLY A 120 -7.39 -9.48 16.01
C GLY A 120 -6.56 -8.21 15.76
N ILE A 121 -7.23 -7.08 15.61
CA ILE A 121 -6.59 -5.75 15.58
C ILE A 121 -7.27 -4.88 16.61
N ARG A 122 -6.45 -4.19 17.41
CA ARG A 122 -6.93 -3.03 18.14
C ARG A 122 -7.04 -1.88 17.15
N LEU A 123 -8.26 -1.54 16.78
CA LEU A 123 -8.57 -0.27 16.10
C LEU A 123 -8.31 0.95 17.01
N LEU A 124 -7.98 0.74 18.29
CA LEU A 124 -7.67 1.72 19.33
C LEU A 124 -6.63 1.21 20.36
#